data_AF-A0A7C5IDA3-F1
#
_entry.id   AF-A0A7C5IDA3-F1
#
_cell.length_a   1.000
_cell.length_b   1.000
_cell.length_c   1.000
_cell.angle_alpha   90.00
_cell.angle_beta   90.00
_cell.angle_gamma   90.00
#
_symmetry.space_group_name_H-M   'P 1'
#
loop_
_entity.id
_entity.type
_entity.pdbx_description
1 polymer ?
#
loop_
_entity_poly.entity_id
_entity_poly.type
_entity_poly.pdbx_seq_one_letter_code
_entity_poly.pdbx_strand_id
1 'polypeptide(L)'
;MTETVGSVLDLDEEGIPAPVEPGATVYVASLRHQGTVLAVEGGLATVQIGSMKVNVPVASCRVVKGDRGREPVINRERVAETGLVKAREISPQIDIRGLTVEEAIHCLEKYLDDALMAGLPEVKIIHGKGTGALRKGVREYLLNHPRIKEVRIAELNQGGTGVSVARF
;
A
#
# COMPACT_ATOMS: atom_id res chain seq x y z
N MET A 1 -15.85 -53.56 5.87
CA MET A 1 -16.27 -53.18 4.51
C MET A 1 -16.83 -51.77 4.62
N THR A 2 -16.12 -50.69 4.27
CA THR A 2 -15.62 -50.23 2.94
C THR A 2 -16.76 -49.64 2.09
N GLU A 3 -16.76 -48.38 1.63
CA GLU A 3 -15.87 -47.19 1.88
C GLU A 3 -16.71 -45.89 2.13
N THR A 4 -16.82 -44.75 1.41
CA THR A 4 -16.16 -44.16 0.21
C THR A 4 -16.45 -42.63 0.06
N VAL A 5 -15.41 -41.77 0.08
CA VAL A 5 -15.31 -40.33 -0.37
C VAL A 5 -16.30 -39.23 0.12
N GLY A 6 -15.82 -37.96 0.08
CA GLY A 6 -16.61 -36.71 0.19
C GLY A 6 -16.27 -35.87 1.44
N SER A 7 -15.46 -34.79 1.46
CA SER A 7 -15.21 -33.61 0.59
C SER A 7 -16.04 -32.35 0.94
N VAL A 8 -15.40 -31.17 0.78
CA VAL A 8 -16.00 -29.82 0.65
C VAL A 8 -16.47 -29.09 1.95
N LEU A 9 -15.70 -28.04 2.28
CA LEU A 9 -16.06 -26.74 2.89
C LEU A 9 -16.87 -26.68 4.22
N ASP A 10 -16.18 -26.36 5.31
CA ASP A 10 -16.75 -25.59 6.42
C ASP A 10 -16.91 -24.10 6.03
N LEU A 11 -18.12 -23.55 6.22
CA LEU A 11 -18.45 -22.12 6.08
C LEU A 11 -19.49 -21.67 7.12
N ASP A 12 -19.60 -20.37 7.49
CA ASP A 12 -18.73 -19.22 7.15
C ASP A 12 -17.98 -18.65 8.39
N GLU A 13 -18.56 -18.23 9.53
CA GLU A 13 -19.75 -17.41 9.89
C GLU A 13 -19.45 -16.80 11.29
N GLU A 14 -20.18 -15.85 11.89
CA GLU A 14 -21.34 -15.10 11.40
C GLU A 14 -20.95 -14.06 10.34
N GLY A 15 -21.64 -14.07 9.21
CA GLY A 15 -21.42 -13.21 8.05
C GLY A 15 -21.92 -11.76 8.21
N ILE A 16 -22.01 -11.22 9.42
CA ILE A 16 -22.47 -9.83 9.65
C ILE A 16 -21.41 -8.86 9.08
N PRO A 17 -21.70 -8.07 8.04
CA PRO A 17 -20.80 -7.01 7.62
C PRO A 17 -20.76 -5.95 8.72
N ALA A 18 -19.60 -5.82 9.38
CA ALA A 18 -19.38 -4.70 10.30
C ALA A 18 -19.73 -3.39 9.59
N PRO A 19 -20.42 -2.45 10.25
CA PRO A 19 -20.94 -1.25 9.58
C PRO A 19 -19.79 -0.50 8.89
N VAL A 20 -20.01 -0.17 7.62
CA VAL A 20 -19.04 0.56 6.80
C VAL A 20 -19.11 2.02 7.22
N GLU A 21 -18.39 2.38 8.27
CA GLU A 21 -18.35 3.72 8.83
C GLU A 21 -17.33 4.62 8.09
N PRO A 22 -17.56 5.94 7.97
CA PRO A 22 -16.53 6.88 7.56
C PRO A 22 -15.25 6.74 8.39
N GLY A 23 -14.09 6.84 7.73
CA GLY A 23 -12.78 6.56 8.33
C GLY A 23 -12.37 5.09 8.35
N ALA A 24 -13.27 4.13 8.11
CA ALA A 24 -12.93 2.71 8.09
C ALA A 24 -12.09 2.34 6.85
N THR A 25 -11.13 1.43 7.03
CA THR A 25 -10.39 0.80 5.91
C THR A 25 -11.18 -0.38 5.38
N VAL A 26 -11.55 -0.34 4.09
CA VAL A 26 -12.32 -1.38 3.40
C VAL A 26 -11.53 -1.98 2.25
N TYR A 27 -11.67 -3.29 2.04
CA TYR A 27 -11.30 -3.95 0.80
C TYR A 27 -12.49 -3.86 -0.17
N VAL A 28 -12.30 -3.19 -1.31
CA VAL A 28 -13.33 -3.04 -2.34
C VAL A 28 -13.19 -4.22 -3.31
N ALA A 29 -14.06 -5.22 -3.17
CA ALA A 29 -13.95 -6.49 -3.89
C ALA A 29 -13.92 -6.30 -5.43
N SER A 30 -14.75 -5.39 -5.95
CA SER A 30 -14.86 -5.05 -7.37
C SER A 30 -13.59 -4.42 -7.96
N LEU A 31 -12.73 -3.82 -7.13
CA LEU A 31 -11.49 -3.15 -7.52
C LEU A 31 -10.23 -3.89 -7.05
N ARG A 32 -10.40 -4.97 -6.27
CA ARG A 32 -9.34 -5.78 -5.64
C ARG A 32 -8.33 -5.00 -4.79
N HIS A 33 -8.67 -3.78 -4.39
CA HIS A 33 -7.82 -2.85 -3.66
C HIS A 33 -8.42 -2.45 -2.31
N GLN A 34 -7.57 -2.05 -1.37
CA GLN A 34 -7.96 -1.42 -0.12
C GLN A 34 -8.10 0.10 -0.31
N GLY A 35 -8.99 0.72 0.46
CA GLY A 35 -9.15 2.16 0.54
C GLY A 35 -9.89 2.59 1.80
N THR A 36 -9.90 3.89 2.08
CA THR A 36 -10.56 4.46 3.25
C THR A 36 -11.94 5.00 2.86
N VAL A 37 -12.98 4.65 3.63
CA VAL A 37 -14.32 5.21 3.46
C VAL A 37 -14.30 6.69 3.84
N LEU A 38 -14.76 7.56 2.96
CA LEU A 38 -14.90 8.99 3.23
C LEU A 38 -16.31 9.38 3.66
N ALA A 39 -17.32 8.71 3.09
CA ALA A 39 -18.74 8.95 3.37
C ALA A 39 -19.55 7.71 2.98
N VAL A 40 -20.70 7.51 3.62
CA VAL A 40 -21.70 6.51 3.21
C VAL A 40 -23.08 7.16 3.17
N GLU A 41 -23.71 7.15 1.99
CA GLU A 41 -25.03 7.73 1.75
C GLU A 41 -25.83 6.81 0.84
N GLY A 42 -27.12 6.60 1.14
CA GLY A 42 -28.04 5.83 0.28
C GLY A 42 -27.62 4.39 -0.03
N GLY A 43 -26.74 3.77 0.77
CA GLY A 43 -26.19 2.43 0.52
C GLY A 43 -24.96 2.40 -0.41
N LEU A 44 -24.44 3.57 -0.81
CA LEU A 44 -23.16 3.73 -1.51
C LEU A 44 -22.09 4.25 -0.54
N ALA A 45 -20.92 3.62 -0.57
CA ALA A 45 -19.72 4.11 0.09
C ALA A 45 -18.85 4.88 -0.91
N THR A 46 -18.48 6.11 -0.55
CA THR A 46 -17.40 6.85 -1.22
C THR A 46 -16.09 6.37 -0.63
N VAL A 47 -15.28 5.65 -1.40
CA VAL A 47 -13.99 5.09 -0.95
C VAL A 47 -12.84 5.82 -1.66
N GLN A 48 -11.80 6.19 -0.90
CA GLN A 48 -10.56 6.73 -1.43
C GLN A 48 -9.50 5.64 -1.54
N ILE A 49 -8.97 5.44 -2.75
CA ILE A 49 -7.89 4.51 -3.08
C ILE A 49 -6.73 5.35 -3.63
N GLY A 50 -5.75 5.64 -2.76
CA GLY A 50 -4.67 6.59 -3.08
C GLY A 50 -5.21 8.00 -3.34
N SER A 51 -5.05 8.50 -4.57
CA SER A 51 -5.59 9.78 -5.04
C SER A 51 -6.97 9.68 -5.69
N MET A 52 -7.47 8.48 -5.97
CA MET A 52 -8.76 8.27 -6.63
C MET A 52 -9.88 8.16 -5.60
N LYS A 53 -11.03 8.79 -5.87
CA LYS A 53 -12.27 8.58 -5.12
C LYS A 53 -13.26 7.82 -6.01
N VAL A 54 -13.94 6.83 -5.45
CA VAL A 54 -14.88 5.98 -6.18
C VAL A 54 -16.12 5.68 -5.32
N ASN A 55 -17.29 5.72 -5.93
CA ASN A 55 -18.54 5.38 -5.27
C ASN A 55 -18.86 3.92 -5.59
N VAL A 56 -18.98 3.08 -4.56
CA VAL A 56 -19.24 1.65 -4.68
C VAL A 56 -20.36 1.23 -3.72
N PRO A 57 -21.16 0.18 -4.04
CA PRO A 57 -22.15 -0.32 -3.08
C PRO A 57 -21.48 -0.75 -1.77
N VAL A 58 -22.11 -0.46 -0.63
CA VAL A 58 -21.63 -0.92 0.69
C VAL A 58 -21.42 -2.44 0.72
N ALA A 59 -22.28 -3.21 0.04
CA ALA A 59 -22.14 -4.66 -0.11
C ALA A 59 -20.89 -5.12 -0.90
N SER A 60 -20.23 -4.23 -1.65
CA SER A 60 -18.94 -4.49 -2.34
C SER A 60 -17.71 -4.17 -1.47
N CYS A 61 -17.93 -3.61 -0.27
CA CYS A 61 -16.89 -3.27 0.69
C CYS A 61 -16.84 -4.31 1.82
N ARG A 62 -15.66 -4.89 2.06
CA ARG A 62 -15.41 -5.69 3.27
C ARG A 62 -14.55 -4.88 4.23
N VAL A 63 -15.06 -4.57 5.42
CA VAL A 63 -14.28 -3.89 6.47
C VAL A 63 -13.08 -4.75 6.85
N VAL A 64 -11.89 -4.20 6.71
CA VAL A 64 -10.65 -4.84 7.16
C VAL A 64 -10.49 -4.44 8.63
N LYS A 65 -10.48 -5.41 9.56
CA LYS A 65 -10.11 -5.17 10.97
C LYS A 65 -8.60 -4.93 11.10
N GLY A 66 -8.14 -3.81 10.53
CA GLY A 66 -6.94 -3.10 10.96
C GLY A 66 -7.27 -2.11 12.08
N ASP A 67 -6.25 -1.62 12.78
CA ASP A 67 -6.42 -0.96 14.08
C ASP A 67 -7.22 0.36 14.06
N ARG A 68 -7.85 0.70 15.20
CA ARG A 68 -8.81 1.81 15.31
C ARG A 68 -8.13 3.18 15.49
N GLY A 69 -7.92 3.89 14.39
CA GLY A 69 -7.72 5.35 14.34
C GLY A 69 -6.46 5.78 13.57
N ARG A 70 -6.40 7.00 13.01
CA ARG A 70 -7.32 8.16 13.11
C ARG A 70 -7.58 8.81 11.73
N GLU A 71 -8.53 9.74 11.70
CA GLU A 71 -9.08 10.39 10.50
C GLU A 71 -8.10 11.25 9.66
N PRO A 72 -8.41 11.45 8.36
CA PRO A 72 -7.59 12.27 7.46
C PRO A 72 -7.88 13.78 7.58
N VAL A 73 -6.95 14.56 8.15
CA VAL A 73 -7.05 16.02 8.16
C VAL A 73 -6.39 16.63 6.93
N ILE A 74 -7.18 16.86 5.88
CA ILE A 74 -6.77 17.71 4.76
C ILE A 74 -6.82 19.16 5.23
N ASN A 75 -5.66 19.81 5.42
CA ASN A 75 -5.60 21.25 5.15
C ASN A 75 -4.25 21.70 4.61
N ARG A 76 -4.30 22.78 3.85
CA ARG A 76 -3.23 23.33 3.02
C ARG A 76 -2.65 24.57 3.69
N GLU A 77 -1.32 24.70 3.60
CA GLU A 77 -0.56 25.95 3.78
C GLU A 77 -0.42 26.61 5.17
N ARG A 78 0.85 26.94 5.46
CA ARG A 78 1.38 28.11 6.19
C ARG A 78 1.54 28.10 7.73
N VAL A 79 2.83 28.04 8.09
CA VAL A 79 3.52 28.91 9.08
C VAL A 79 3.41 28.53 10.57
N ALA A 80 4.40 29.01 11.32
CA ALA A 80 4.64 28.94 12.76
C ALA A 80 5.25 27.64 13.31
N GLU A 81 6.32 27.83 14.08
CA GLU A 81 7.01 26.84 14.87
C GLU A 81 6.13 26.29 15.99
N THR A 82 6.31 25.02 16.32
CA THR A 82 6.44 24.54 17.71
C THR A 82 7.17 23.21 17.68
N GLY A 83 8.10 23.00 18.61
CA GLY A 83 8.92 21.79 18.70
C GLY A 83 8.14 20.56 19.15
N LEU A 84 7.42 19.91 18.24
CA LEU A 84 6.94 18.55 18.41
C LEU A 84 7.45 17.69 17.25
N VAL A 85 8.01 16.53 17.55
CA VAL A 85 8.41 15.55 16.52
C VAL A 85 7.13 14.96 15.92
N LYS A 86 6.60 15.62 14.89
CA LYS A 86 5.61 14.98 14.01
C LYS A 86 6.24 13.69 13.51
N ALA A 87 5.57 12.56 13.78
CA ALA A 87 5.93 11.29 13.16
C ALA A 87 6.02 11.53 11.65
N ARG A 88 7.19 11.27 11.05
CA ARG A 88 7.36 11.41 9.61
C ARG A 88 6.56 10.32 8.95
N GLU A 89 5.38 10.68 8.44
CA GLU A 89 4.58 9.84 7.58
C GLU A 89 5.37 9.59 6.29
N ILE A 90 6.11 8.48 6.27
CA ILE A 90 6.99 8.12 5.16
C ILE A 90 6.12 7.63 4.00
N SER A 91 6.39 8.16 2.81
CA SER A 91 5.72 7.71 1.59
C SER A 91 5.96 6.22 1.37
N PRO A 92 4.95 5.41 1.00
CA PRO A 92 5.14 4.01 0.60
C PRO A 92 5.80 3.84 -0.77
N GLN A 93 6.21 4.95 -1.40
CA GLN A 93 6.98 4.98 -2.64
C GLN A 93 8.09 6.03 -2.63
N ILE A 94 9.21 5.72 -3.27
CA ILE A 94 10.31 6.65 -3.56
C ILE A 94 10.48 6.79 -5.08
N ASP A 95 10.77 8.02 -5.54
CA ASP A 95 11.17 8.30 -6.91
C ASP A 95 12.66 8.63 -6.96
N ILE A 96 13.38 7.93 -7.86
CA ILE A 96 14.82 8.05 -8.06
C ILE A 96 15.15 8.25 -9.55
N ARG A 97 14.18 8.70 -10.35
CA ARG A 97 14.38 8.98 -11.79
C ARG A 97 15.30 10.19 -11.98
N GLY A 98 16.26 10.05 -12.90
CA GLY A 98 17.22 11.11 -13.23
C GLY A 98 18.49 11.13 -12.37
N LEU A 99 18.51 10.37 -11.26
CA LEU A 99 19.71 10.14 -10.46
C LEU A 99 20.66 9.16 -11.17
N THR A 100 21.95 9.22 -10.81
CA THR A 100 22.90 8.12 -11.05
C THR A 100 22.57 6.90 -10.17
N VAL A 101 23.19 5.75 -10.46
CA VAL A 101 22.99 4.52 -9.67
C VAL A 101 23.47 4.68 -8.23
N GLU A 102 24.58 5.40 -8.01
CA GLU A 102 25.17 5.61 -6.69
C GLU A 102 24.33 6.56 -5.84
N GLU A 103 23.88 7.69 -6.40
CA GLU A 103 22.92 8.60 -5.74
C GLU A 103 21.61 7.89 -5.40
N ALA A 104 21.07 7.11 -6.33
CA ALA A 104 19.84 6.35 -6.14
C ALA A 104 19.96 5.33 -5.00
N ILE A 105 21.09 4.64 -4.88
CA ILE A 105 21.37 3.73 -3.76
C ILE A 105 21.45 4.50 -2.44
N HIS A 106 22.15 5.64 -2.39
CA HIS A 106 22.29 6.44 -1.19
C HIS A 106 20.96 7.08 -0.71
N CYS A 107 20.05 7.42 -1.64
CA CYS A 107 18.69 7.81 -1.33
C CYS A 107 17.84 6.61 -0.85
N LEU A 108 18.00 5.45 -1.47
CA LEU A 108 17.23 4.24 -1.17
C LEU A 108 17.58 3.66 0.20
N GLU A 109 18.85 3.63 0.59
CA GLU A 109 19.34 3.19 1.91
C GLU A 109 18.57 3.85 3.06
N LYS A 110 18.63 5.19 3.13
CA LYS A 110 17.96 5.99 4.16
C LYS A 110 16.44 5.82 4.15
N TYR A 111 15.87 5.74 2.95
CA TYR A 111 14.43 5.53 2.78
C TYR A 111 13.97 4.14 3.23
N LEU A 112 14.78 3.08 3.05
CA LEU A 112 14.44 1.75 3.55
C LEU A 112 14.45 1.71 5.08
N ASP A 113 15.42 2.35 5.74
CA ASP A 113 15.42 2.47 7.21
C ASP A 113 14.24 3.30 7.74
N ASP A 114 13.91 4.44 7.11
CA ASP A 114 12.70 5.23 7.45
C ASP A 114 11.41 4.39 7.25
N ALA A 115 11.31 3.64 6.15
CA ALA A 115 10.16 2.78 5.84
C ALA A 115 10.01 1.60 6.83
N LEU A 116 11.12 1.02 7.27
CA LEU A 116 11.17 -0.03 8.27
C LEU A 116 10.81 0.49 9.67
N MET A 117 11.31 1.66 10.05
CA MET A 117 10.96 2.33 11.30
C MET A 117 9.46 2.71 11.36
N ALA A 118 8.87 3.05 10.21
CA ALA A 118 7.43 3.28 10.08
C ALA A 118 6.58 1.99 9.96
N GLY A 119 7.20 0.81 9.92
CA GLY A 119 6.49 -0.47 9.85
C GLY A 119 5.79 -0.76 8.52
N LEU A 120 6.24 -0.16 7.40
CA LEU A 120 5.67 -0.46 6.09
C LEU A 120 5.92 -1.94 5.71
N PRO A 121 4.94 -2.67 5.13
CA PRO A 121 5.12 -4.08 4.75
C PRO A 121 5.83 -4.25 3.39
N GLU A 122 5.65 -3.29 2.48
CA GLU A 122 6.35 -3.21 1.19
C GLU A 122 6.46 -1.75 0.73
N VAL A 123 7.41 -1.49 -0.18
CA VAL A 123 7.67 -0.17 -0.78
C VAL A 123 7.82 -0.26 -2.30
N LYS A 124 7.49 0.83 -2.99
CA LYS A 124 7.62 0.96 -4.45
C LYS A 124 8.77 1.90 -4.82
N ILE A 125 9.70 1.43 -5.65
CA ILE A 125 10.88 2.17 -6.08
C ILE A 125 10.72 2.53 -7.56
N ILE A 126 10.48 3.80 -7.85
CA ILE A 126 10.26 4.33 -9.20
C ILE A 126 11.62 4.72 -9.79
N HIS A 127 12.22 3.80 -10.55
CA HIS A 127 13.49 4.01 -11.27
C HIS A 127 13.31 4.36 -12.75
N GLY A 128 12.09 4.24 -13.29
CA GLY A 128 11.80 4.43 -14.70
C GLY A 128 12.31 3.26 -15.58
N LYS A 129 12.01 3.33 -16.88
CA LYS A 129 12.37 2.28 -17.85
C LYS A 129 13.77 2.53 -18.42
N GLY A 130 13.93 3.62 -19.18
CA GLY A 130 15.23 4.15 -19.62
C GLY A 130 16.14 3.11 -20.28
N THR A 131 17.45 3.20 -19.99
CA THR A 131 18.47 2.20 -20.37
C THR A 131 18.45 0.95 -19.48
N GLY A 132 17.59 0.91 -18.46
CA GLY A 132 17.59 -0.13 -17.44
C GLY A 132 18.75 -0.09 -16.44
N ALA A 133 19.65 0.90 -16.49
CA ALA A 133 20.80 1.00 -15.58
C ALA A 133 20.37 1.08 -14.10
N LEU A 134 19.51 2.06 -13.75
CA LEU A 134 18.92 2.18 -12.41
C LEU A 134 18.18 0.89 -12.01
N ARG A 135 17.35 0.32 -12.90
CA ARG A 135 16.63 -0.94 -12.66
C ARG A 135 17.56 -2.09 -12.27
N LYS A 136 18.75 -2.20 -12.88
CA LYS A 136 19.75 -3.23 -12.55
C LYS A 136 20.36 -2.98 -11.17
N GLY A 137 20.99 -1.83 -10.96
CA GLY A 137 21.68 -1.51 -9.69
C GLY A 137 20.75 -1.50 -8.48
N VAL A 138 19.54 -0.93 -8.63
CA VAL A 138 18.50 -0.94 -7.58
C VAL A 138 18.04 -2.36 -7.25
N ARG A 139 17.84 -3.23 -8.25
CA ARG A 139 17.46 -4.62 -8.01
C ARG A 139 18.59 -5.40 -7.34
N GLU A 140 19.83 -5.19 -7.75
CA GLU A 140 21.01 -5.84 -7.18
C GLU A 140 21.20 -5.42 -5.71
N TYR A 141 21.11 -4.12 -5.42
CA TYR A 141 21.13 -3.60 -4.04
C TYR A 141 20.00 -4.21 -3.19
N LEU A 142 18.75 -4.16 -3.66
CA LEU A 142 17.60 -4.70 -2.93
C LEU A 142 17.68 -6.21 -2.68
N LEU A 143 18.28 -6.99 -3.59
CA LEU A 143 18.47 -8.43 -3.41
C LEU A 143 19.58 -8.79 -2.41
N ASN A 144 20.52 -7.86 -2.15
CA ASN A 144 21.57 -8.03 -1.14
C ASN A 144 21.21 -7.37 0.22
N HIS A 145 20.10 -6.63 0.29
CA HIS A 145 19.71 -5.91 1.50
C HIS A 145 19.11 -6.86 2.57
N PRO A 146 19.70 -6.96 3.78
CA PRO A 146 19.41 -8.05 4.73
C PRO A 146 18.00 -8.03 5.34
N ARG A 147 17.25 -6.93 5.16
CA ARG A 147 15.86 -6.78 5.59
C ARG A 147 14.84 -6.84 4.44
N ILE A 148 15.21 -7.33 3.25
CA ILE A 148 14.28 -7.54 2.12
C ILE A 148 14.06 -9.04 1.91
N LYS A 149 12.79 -9.47 1.90
CA LYS A 149 12.38 -10.86 1.63
C LYS A 149 12.02 -11.13 0.16
N GLU A 150 11.51 -10.13 -0.55
CA GLU A 150 11.03 -10.29 -1.93
C GLU A 150 11.28 -9.02 -2.75
N VAL A 151 11.73 -9.17 -4.00
CA VAL A 151 11.86 -8.06 -4.97
C VAL A 151 11.18 -8.46 -6.28
N ARG A 152 9.97 -7.92 -6.51
CA ARG A 152 9.18 -8.14 -7.73
C ARG A 152 9.13 -6.89 -8.61
N ILE A 153 8.69 -7.04 -9.86
CA ILE A 153 8.36 -5.92 -10.75
C ILE A 153 6.91 -5.52 -10.48
N ALA A 154 6.57 -4.23 -10.57
CA ALA A 154 5.18 -3.80 -10.47
C ALA A 154 4.32 -4.33 -11.62
N GLU A 155 3.00 -4.38 -11.42
CA GLU A 155 2.05 -4.69 -12.49
C GLU A 155 2.04 -3.62 -13.60
N LEU A 156 1.52 -3.95 -14.79
CA LEU A 156 1.53 -3.04 -15.95
C LEU A 156 0.79 -1.72 -15.71
N ASN A 157 -0.36 -1.78 -15.02
CA ASN A 157 -1.13 -0.63 -14.52
C ASN A 157 -0.41 0.17 -13.41
N GLN A 158 0.59 -0.43 -12.76
CA GLN A 158 1.38 0.18 -11.68
C GLN A 158 2.79 0.62 -12.14
N GLY A 159 2.99 0.81 -13.46
CA GLY A 159 4.25 1.27 -14.07
C GLY A 159 5.10 0.16 -14.69
N GLY A 160 4.79 -1.10 -14.40
CA GLY A 160 5.46 -2.27 -14.98
C GLY A 160 6.97 -2.28 -14.72
N THR A 161 7.74 -2.57 -15.77
CA THR A 161 9.22 -2.59 -15.76
C THR A 161 9.90 -1.28 -15.37
N GLY A 162 9.16 -0.19 -15.14
CA GLY A 162 9.69 1.08 -14.61
C GLY A 162 9.65 1.21 -13.09
N VAL A 163 9.07 0.24 -12.37
CA VAL A 163 8.92 0.25 -10.91
C VAL A 163 9.27 -1.12 -10.35
N SER A 164 10.12 -1.15 -9.33
CA SER A 164 10.39 -2.34 -8.51
C SER A 164 9.59 -2.25 -7.21
N VAL A 165 9.10 -3.38 -6.72
CA VAL A 165 8.38 -3.49 -5.44
C VAL A 165 9.19 -4.40 -4.53
N ALA A 166 9.54 -3.91 -3.35
CA ALA A 166 10.35 -4.61 -2.37
C ALA A 166 9.56 -4.82 -1.07
N ARG A 167 9.58 -6.05 -0.55
CA ARG A 167 8.86 -6.47 0.65
C ARG A 167 9.85 -6.81 1.78
N PHE A 168 9.54 -6.37 2.99
CA PHE A 168 10.42 -6.54 4.16
C PHE A 168 10.27 -7.88 4.88
#